data_AF-A0AAD9MNQ4-F1
#
_entry.id   AF-A0AAD9MNQ4-F1
#
_cell.length_a   1.000
_cell.length_b   1.000
_cell.length_c   1.000
_cell.angle_alpha   90.00
_cell.angle_beta   90.00
_cell.angle_gamma   90.00
#
_symmetry.space_group_name_H-M   'P 1'
#
loop_
_entity.id
_entity.type
_entity.pdbx_description
1 polymer ?
#
loop_
_entity_poly.entity_id
_entity_poly.type
_entity_poly.pdbx_seq_one_letter_code
_entity_poly.pdbx_strand_id
1 'polypeptide(L)'
;MTKYQLLYFDGKGRAELARWLFAAAGQEYEDIRMKIGKTTPFGQVPMLTVNGFKLVQSLAIARFLAKRFECCEDMRKPYLKTVFGDDASKAAAKEKWEGGQRDEYLEKFENFLITNKNGDGFFVGDGITVADMGFCSLSDSFASQSSLDWGKFPKLNALRDGVEKDNTKIAEWLAKRPPT
;
A
#
# COMPACT_ATOMS: atom_id res chain seq x y z
N MET A 1 -1.10 -16.14 -5.89
CA MET A 1 -0.86 -15.19 -4.81
C MET A 1 0.39 -14.43 -5.17
N THR A 2 0.53 -13.15 -4.82
CA THR A 2 1.86 -12.50 -4.88
C THR A 2 2.81 -13.36 -4.09
N LYS A 3 3.79 -13.93 -4.79
CA LYS A 3 4.74 -14.84 -4.19
C LYS A 3 5.86 -13.99 -3.62
N TYR A 4 5.90 -13.90 -2.30
CA TYR A 4 7.00 -13.30 -1.56
C TYR A 4 8.05 -14.34 -1.23
N GLN A 5 9.31 -14.03 -1.50
CA GLN A 5 10.44 -14.85 -1.08
C GLN A 5 11.49 -13.95 -0.47
N LEU A 6 11.88 -14.21 0.78
CA LEU A 6 12.93 -13.48 1.47
C LEU A 6 14.16 -14.38 1.58
N LEU A 7 15.20 -14.07 0.82
CA LEU A 7 16.48 -14.78 0.89
C LEU A 7 17.40 -14.10 1.89
N TYR A 8 17.87 -14.85 2.90
CA TYR A 8 18.91 -14.40 3.82
C TYR A 8 19.71 -15.56 4.42
N PHE A 9 20.75 -15.26 5.19
CA PHE A 9 21.47 -16.28 5.95
C PHE A 9 20.55 -16.97 6.95
N ASP A 10 20.93 -18.19 7.35
CA ASP A 10 20.25 -18.92 8.43
C ASP A 10 20.51 -18.26 9.80
N GLY A 11 19.81 -17.16 10.03
CA GLY A 11 19.93 -16.30 11.19
C GLY A 11 19.06 -15.07 11.06
N LYS A 12 18.96 -14.32 12.15
CA LYS A 12 18.16 -13.08 12.23
C LYS A 12 18.73 -12.00 11.32
N GLY A 13 19.87 -11.43 11.75
CA GLY A 13 20.62 -10.38 11.06
C GLY A 13 19.74 -9.30 10.45
N ARG A 14 20.11 -8.85 9.24
CA ARG A 14 19.45 -7.75 8.54
C ARG A 14 18.08 -8.10 7.93
N ALA A 15 17.69 -9.38 7.93
CA ALA A 15 16.39 -9.81 7.41
C ALA A 15 15.28 -9.81 8.47
N GLU A 16 15.64 -9.80 9.75
CA GLU A 16 14.67 -10.02 10.84
C GLU A 16 13.54 -8.98 10.87
N LEU A 17 13.87 -7.72 10.56
CA LEU A 17 12.87 -6.66 10.46
C LEU A 17 11.81 -6.97 9.38
N ALA A 18 12.21 -7.52 8.23
CA ALA A 18 11.27 -7.90 7.18
C ALA A 18 10.39 -9.08 7.63
N ARG A 19 10.95 -10.06 8.35
CA ARG A 19 10.18 -11.18 8.92
C ARG A 19 9.12 -10.70 9.91
N TRP A 20 9.48 -9.75 10.78
CA TRP A 20 8.53 -9.11 11.70
C TRP A 20 7.40 -8.39 10.96
N LEU A 21 7.72 -7.67 9.88
CA LEU A 21 6.71 -6.99 9.08
C LEU A 21 5.76 -7.98 8.38
N PHE A 22 6.27 -9.10 7.87
CA PHE A 22 5.42 -10.16 7.33
C PHE A 22 4.51 -10.78 8.40
N ALA A 23 5.08 -11.12 9.57
CA ALA A 23 4.33 -11.69 10.68
C ALA A 23 3.24 -10.74 11.21
N ALA A 24 3.58 -9.45 11.39
CA ALA A 24 2.64 -8.42 11.84
C ALA A 24 1.50 -8.19 10.84
N ALA A 25 1.78 -8.30 9.54
CA ALA A 25 0.77 -8.17 8.49
C ALA A 25 -0.05 -9.44 8.24
N GLY A 26 0.28 -10.57 8.89
CA GLY A 26 -0.31 -11.87 8.60
C GLY A 26 -0.06 -12.35 7.16
N GLN A 27 0.99 -11.83 6.51
CA GLN A 27 1.29 -12.09 5.10
C GLN A 27 2.21 -13.30 4.96
N GLU A 28 1.73 -14.32 4.25
CA GLU A 28 2.55 -15.49 3.92
C GLU A 28 3.71 -15.14 2.96
N TYR A 29 4.87 -15.72 3.21
CA TYR A 29 6.08 -15.59 2.39
C TYR A 29 7.00 -16.82 2.57
N GLU A 30 7.89 -17.05 1.61
CA GLU A 30 8.91 -18.09 1.68
C GLU A 30 10.19 -17.52 2.34
N ASP A 31 10.54 -17.96 3.56
CA ASP A 31 11.79 -17.61 4.26
C ASP A 31 12.93 -18.53 3.78
N ILE A 32 13.60 -18.11 2.70
CA ILE A 32 14.68 -18.89 2.10
C ILE A 32 15.99 -18.62 2.85
N ARG A 33 16.53 -19.67 3.46
CA ARG A 33 17.75 -19.57 4.28
C ARG A 33 18.96 -20.17 3.57
N MET A 34 20.06 -19.43 3.55
CA MET A 34 21.31 -19.85 2.92
C MET A 34 22.48 -19.93 3.90
N LYS A 35 23.45 -20.78 3.58
CA LYS A 35 24.73 -20.83 4.30
C LYS A 35 25.59 -19.60 3.95
N ILE A 36 26.36 -19.14 4.92
CA ILE A 36 27.37 -18.08 4.74
C ILE A 36 28.40 -18.56 3.70
N GLY A 37 28.82 -17.67 2.79
CA GLY A 37 29.80 -17.97 1.74
C GLY A 37 29.23 -18.23 0.34
N LYS A 38 27.91 -18.27 0.18
CA LYS A 38 27.25 -18.25 -1.15
C LYS A 38 26.97 -16.82 -1.60
N THR A 39 27.25 -16.52 -2.87
CA THR A 39 26.98 -15.23 -3.52
C THR A 39 25.63 -15.24 -4.25
N THR A 40 24.89 -14.13 -4.16
CA THR A 40 23.67 -13.86 -4.96
C THR A 40 24.02 -13.10 -6.24
N PRO A 41 23.15 -13.03 -7.27
CA PRO A 41 23.39 -12.24 -8.48
C PRO A 41 23.76 -10.76 -8.23
N PHE A 42 23.28 -10.18 -7.12
CA PHE A 42 23.58 -8.80 -6.71
C PHE A 42 24.68 -8.70 -5.65
N GLY A 43 25.35 -9.81 -5.30
CA GLY A 43 26.38 -9.88 -4.27
C GLY A 43 25.94 -9.51 -2.85
N GLN A 44 24.65 -9.34 -2.59
CA GLN A 44 24.12 -8.81 -1.33
C GLN A 44 22.83 -9.52 -0.89
N VAL A 45 22.68 -9.69 0.43
CA VAL A 45 21.46 -10.15 1.10
C VAL A 45 21.18 -9.25 2.32
N PRO A 46 19.91 -9.07 2.75
CA PRO A 46 18.70 -9.74 2.30
C PRO A 46 18.24 -9.31 0.92
N MET A 47 17.58 -10.25 0.23
CA MET A 47 16.92 -10.03 -1.06
C MET A 47 15.47 -10.46 -0.94
N LEU A 48 14.55 -9.53 -1.18
CA LEU A 48 13.13 -9.80 -1.32
C LEU A 48 12.82 -10.01 -2.81
N THR A 49 12.17 -11.12 -3.13
CA THR A 49 11.57 -11.37 -4.45
C THR A 49 10.07 -11.24 -4.34
N VAL A 50 9.48 -10.45 -5.23
CA VAL A 50 8.04 -10.20 -5.32
C VAL A 50 7.63 -10.48 -6.77
N ASN A 51 6.96 -11.60 -7.03
CA ASN A 51 6.54 -11.97 -8.40
C ASN A 51 7.68 -11.88 -9.46
N GLY A 52 8.90 -12.28 -9.07
CA GLY A 52 10.07 -12.23 -9.95
C GLY A 52 10.85 -10.90 -9.93
N PHE A 53 10.26 -9.81 -9.43
CA PHE A 53 10.99 -8.57 -9.15
C PHE A 53 11.88 -8.75 -7.93
N LYS A 54 13.16 -8.37 -8.03
CA LYS A 54 14.15 -8.55 -6.96
C LYS A 54 14.56 -7.21 -6.36
N LEU A 55 14.43 -7.10 -5.04
CA LEU A 55 14.84 -5.95 -4.24
C LEU A 55 15.88 -6.39 -3.21
N VAL A 56 17.04 -5.75 -3.20
CA VAL A 56 18.06 -5.91 -2.15
C VAL A 56 18.05 -4.71 -1.21
N GLN A 57 18.94 -4.70 -0.20
CA GLN A 57 19.04 -3.68 0.87
C GLN A 57 17.94 -3.79 1.92
N SER A 58 18.31 -4.29 3.11
CA SER A 58 17.42 -4.53 4.25
C SER A 58 16.44 -3.39 4.59
N LEU A 59 16.91 -2.14 4.61
CA LEU A 59 16.05 -1.00 4.91
C LEU A 59 15.12 -0.62 3.75
N ALA A 60 15.55 -0.83 2.50
CA ALA A 60 14.67 -0.64 1.35
C ALA A 60 13.56 -1.68 1.34
N ILE A 61 13.86 -2.93 1.70
CA ILE A 61 12.89 -4.02 1.88
C ILE A 61 11.93 -3.69 3.02
N ALA A 62 12.43 -3.30 4.20
CA ALA A 62 11.59 -2.95 5.33
C ALA A 62 10.65 -1.78 5.00
N ARG A 63 11.15 -0.74 4.33
CA ARG A 63 10.31 0.34 3.81
C ARG A 63 9.35 -0.17 2.75
N PHE A 64 9.75 -0.98 1.80
CA PHE A 64 8.82 -1.54 0.81
C PHE A 64 7.64 -2.29 1.48
N LEU A 65 7.91 -3.00 2.57
CA LEU A 65 6.91 -3.71 3.36
C LEU A 65 6.08 -2.76 4.25
N ALA A 66 6.68 -1.76 4.89
CA ALA A 66 6.01 -0.84 5.83
C ALA A 66 5.34 0.39 5.15
N LYS A 67 5.94 0.91 4.09
CA LYS A 67 5.60 2.16 3.40
C LYS A 67 4.23 2.14 2.76
N ARG A 68 3.63 0.96 2.54
CA ARG A 68 2.25 0.85 2.08
C ARG A 68 1.25 1.49 3.06
N PHE A 69 1.52 1.44 4.37
CA PHE A 69 0.75 2.19 5.38
C PHE A 69 1.22 3.65 5.53
N GLU A 70 2.52 3.89 5.52
CA GLU A 70 3.06 5.25 5.66
C GLU A 70 2.57 6.16 4.52
N CYS A 71 2.45 5.65 3.29
CA CYS A 71 1.88 6.39 2.16
C CYS A 71 0.42 6.80 2.41
N CYS A 72 -0.39 5.95 3.06
CA CYS A 72 -1.76 6.28 3.39
C CYS A 72 -1.80 7.40 4.45
N GLU A 73 -0.94 7.33 5.46
CA GLU A 73 -0.85 8.38 6.48
C GLU A 73 -0.29 9.70 5.92
N ASP A 74 0.68 9.63 5.01
CA ASP A 74 1.25 10.80 4.36
C ASP A 74 0.25 11.50 3.45
N MET A 75 -0.67 10.76 2.83
CA MET A 75 -1.81 11.32 2.09
C MET A 75 -2.94 11.80 3.03
N ARG A 76 -3.18 11.10 4.15
CA ARG A 76 -4.22 11.44 5.13
C ARG A 76 -3.96 12.78 5.81
N LYS A 77 -2.71 13.07 6.19
CA LYS A 77 -2.32 14.33 6.87
C LYS A 77 -2.73 15.60 6.09
N PRO A 78 -2.39 15.79 4.80
CA PRO A 78 -2.82 16.96 4.04
C PRO A 78 -4.34 16.99 3.86
N TYR A 79 -5.01 15.85 3.64
CA TYR A 79 -6.47 15.79 3.57
C TYR A 79 -7.13 16.26 4.88
N LEU A 80 -6.68 15.79 6.05
CA LEU A 80 -7.24 16.21 7.35
C LEU A 80 -7.12 17.73 7.59
N LYS A 81 -6.08 18.38 7.07
CA LYS A 81 -5.97 19.86 7.14
C LYS A 81 -7.08 20.56 6.37
N THR A 82 -7.59 19.97 5.28
CA THR A 82 -8.74 20.51 4.54
C THR A 82 -10.04 20.47 5.33
N VAL A 83 -10.14 19.58 6.34
CA VAL A 83 -11.37 19.36 7.12
C VAL A 83 -11.30 19.97 8.52
N PHE A 84 -10.13 19.96 9.16
CA PHE A 84 -9.96 20.28 10.58
C PHE A 84 -9.04 21.48 10.89
N GLY A 85 -8.47 22.14 9.87
CA GLY A 85 -7.71 23.39 10.10
C GLY A 85 -8.60 24.56 10.58
N ASP A 86 -7.97 25.67 10.96
CA ASP A 86 -8.65 26.97 10.98
C ASP A 86 -9.03 27.41 9.56
N ASP A 87 -9.91 28.42 9.41
CA ASP A 87 -10.47 28.79 8.10
C ASP A 87 -9.41 29.16 7.05
N ALA A 88 -8.37 29.89 7.46
CA ALA A 88 -7.27 30.25 6.57
C ALA A 88 -6.45 29.02 6.15
N SER A 89 -6.10 28.16 7.10
CA SER A 89 -5.33 26.94 6.87
C SER A 89 -6.12 25.92 6.05
N LYS A 90 -7.44 25.83 6.24
CA LYS A 90 -8.35 24.98 5.45
C LYS A 90 -8.38 25.41 4.00
N ALA A 91 -8.58 26.70 3.74
CA ALA A 91 -8.64 27.23 2.38
C ALA A 91 -7.33 26.94 1.62
N ALA A 92 -6.18 27.25 2.23
CA ALA A 92 -4.87 26.97 1.65
C ALA A 92 -4.61 25.46 1.45
N ALA A 93 -5.01 24.63 2.41
CA ALA A 93 -4.88 23.17 2.29
C ALA A 93 -5.77 22.62 1.17
N LYS A 94 -7.00 23.13 1.02
CA LYS A 94 -7.93 22.71 -0.02
C LYS A 94 -7.43 23.09 -1.41
N GLU A 95 -6.94 24.32 -1.57
CA GLU A 95 -6.31 24.78 -2.82
C GLU A 95 -5.14 23.87 -3.22
N LYS A 96 -4.24 23.55 -2.28
CA LYS A 96 -3.10 22.66 -2.54
C LYS A 96 -3.55 21.22 -2.85
N TRP A 97 -4.52 20.71 -2.11
CA TRP A 97 -5.04 19.36 -2.25
C TRP A 97 -5.69 19.15 -3.61
N GLU A 98 -6.61 20.04 -3.98
CA GLU A 98 -7.35 20.00 -5.24
C GLU A 98 -6.49 20.47 -6.43
N GLY A 99 -5.48 21.32 -6.18
CA GLY A 99 -4.53 21.83 -7.18
C GLY A 99 -3.47 20.83 -7.65
N GLY A 100 -3.59 19.54 -7.30
CA GLY A 100 -2.78 18.46 -7.85
C GLY A 100 -2.13 17.55 -6.82
N GLN A 101 -1.98 17.99 -5.56
CA GLN A 101 -1.33 17.16 -4.53
C GLN A 101 -2.06 15.83 -4.33
N ARG A 102 -3.40 15.83 -4.34
CA ARG A 102 -4.19 14.60 -4.28
C ARG A 102 -3.88 13.66 -5.45
N ASP A 103 -3.92 14.19 -6.67
CA ASP A 103 -3.73 13.42 -7.89
C ASP A 103 -2.30 12.83 -7.94
N GLU A 104 -1.28 13.54 -7.45
CA GLU A 104 0.08 13.01 -7.30
C GLU A 104 0.17 11.81 -6.34
N TYR A 105 -0.59 11.83 -5.23
CA TYR A 105 -0.65 10.68 -4.34
C TYR A 105 -1.37 9.51 -5.00
N LEU A 106 -2.50 9.75 -5.65
CA LEU A 106 -3.25 8.73 -6.37
C LEU A 106 -2.43 8.10 -7.49
N GLU A 107 -1.66 8.89 -8.24
CA GLU A 107 -0.74 8.39 -9.27
C GLU A 107 0.34 7.47 -8.67
N LYS A 108 0.89 7.82 -7.50
CA LYS A 108 1.85 6.96 -6.79
C LYS A 108 1.20 5.66 -6.34
N PHE A 109 -0.03 5.69 -5.85
CA PHE A 109 -0.79 4.49 -5.50
C PHE A 109 -1.12 3.64 -6.72
N GLU A 110 -1.54 4.23 -7.83
CA GLU A 110 -1.85 3.54 -9.08
C GLU A 110 -0.60 2.82 -9.61
N ASN A 111 0.52 3.53 -9.71
CA ASN A 111 1.81 2.94 -10.10
C ASN A 111 2.24 1.82 -9.16
N PHE A 112 1.96 1.99 -7.87
CA PHE A 112 2.28 0.99 -6.87
C PHE A 112 1.38 -0.26 -7.02
N LEU A 113 0.08 -0.09 -7.26
CA LEU A 113 -0.85 -1.18 -7.56
C LEU A 113 -0.44 -1.93 -8.84
N ILE A 114 0.00 -1.21 -9.87
CA ILE A 114 0.49 -1.78 -11.14
C ILE A 114 1.65 -2.77 -10.92
N THR A 115 2.48 -2.56 -9.89
CA THR A 115 3.58 -3.50 -9.57
C THR A 115 3.10 -4.90 -9.20
N ASN A 116 1.84 -5.04 -8.77
CA ASN A 116 1.22 -6.33 -8.55
C ASN A 116 0.24 -6.66 -9.68
N LYS A 117 0.59 -7.65 -10.51
CA LYS A 117 -0.26 -8.13 -11.61
C LYS A 117 -0.81 -7.02 -12.52
N ASN A 118 0.01 -6.03 -12.86
CA ASN A 118 -0.41 -4.91 -13.70
C ASN A 118 -1.60 -4.11 -13.12
N GLY A 119 -1.81 -4.21 -11.80
CA GLY A 119 -2.89 -3.56 -11.08
C GLY A 119 -4.23 -4.27 -11.16
N ASP A 120 -4.26 -5.46 -11.74
CA ASP A 120 -5.45 -6.32 -11.82
C ASP A 120 -5.56 -7.15 -10.53
N GLY A 121 -6.10 -6.53 -9.48
CA GLY A 121 -6.34 -7.15 -8.18
C GLY A 121 -6.02 -6.23 -7.02
N PHE A 122 -5.14 -6.68 -6.13
CA PHE A 122 -4.81 -6.03 -4.86
C PHE A 122 -3.42 -5.40 -4.90
N PHE A 123 -3.12 -4.50 -3.97
CA PHE A 123 -1.75 -3.98 -3.77
C PHE A 123 -0.74 -5.11 -3.50
N VAL A 124 -1.23 -6.21 -2.92
CA VAL A 124 -0.43 -7.30 -2.39
C VAL A 124 -1.17 -8.60 -2.51
N GLY A 125 -0.49 -9.68 -2.83
CA GLY A 125 -1.11 -11.00 -2.88
C GLY A 125 -2.02 -11.20 -4.09
N ASP A 126 -2.87 -12.22 -3.99
CA ASP A 126 -4.18 -12.17 -4.67
C ASP A 126 -5.33 -12.25 -3.68
N GLY A 127 -5.17 -11.63 -2.51
CA GLY A 127 -6.25 -11.46 -1.56
C GLY A 127 -6.22 -10.06 -0.97
N ILE A 128 -7.36 -9.64 -0.43
CA ILE A 128 -7.47 -8.39 0.30
C ILE A 128 -6.47 -8.42 1.46
N THR A 129 -5.63 -7.39 1.54
CA THR A 129 -4.75 -7.16 2.67
C THR A 129 -5.14 -5.88 3.39
N VAL A 130 -4.49 -5.66 4.53
CA VAL A 130 -4.66 -4.43 5.29
C VAL A 130 -4.21 -3.18 4.50
N ALA A 131 -3.35 -3.33 3.48
CA ALA A 131 -2.97 -2.23 2.59
C ALA A 131 -4.14 -1.77 1.71
N ASP A 132 -4.89 -2.72 1.15
CA ASP A 132 -6.10 -2.45 0.35
C ASP A 132 -7.18 -1.80 1.21
N MET A 133 -7.41 -2.34 2.41
CA MET A 133 -8.35 -1.77 3.37
C MET A 133 -7.96 -0.35 3.81
N GLY A 134 -6.66 -0.12 4.06
CA GLY A 134 -6.15 1.19 4.44
C GLY A 134 -6.37 2.25 3.36
N PHE A 135 -6.08 1.90 2.10
CA PHE A 135 -6.35 2.78 0.96
C PHE A 135 -7.85 2.98 0.73
N CYS A 136 -8.67 1.92 0.77
CA CYS A 136 -10.11 2.04 0.57
C CYS A 136 -10.75 2.94 1.63
N SER A 137 -10.42 2.75 2.91
CA SER A 137 -10.88 3.61 4.00
C SER A 137 -10.44 5.07 3.84
N LEU A 138 -9.19 5.31 3.43
CA LEU A 138 -8.71 6.66 3.17
C LEU A 138 -9.46 7.31 1.98
N SER A 139 -9.59 6.58 0.87
CA SER A 139 -10.24 7.08 -0.34
C SER A 139 -11.71 7.41 -0.16
N ASP A 140 -12.42 6.60 0.62
CA ASP A 140 -13.82 6.85 0.99
C ASP A 140 -14.01 8.22 1.65
N SER A 141 -13.02 8.72 2.40
CA SER A 141 -13.08 10.05 3.03
C SER A 141 -13.16 11.21 2.03
N PHE A 142 -12.66 11.03 0.81
CA PHE A 142 -12.63 12.08 -0.22
C PHE A 142 -13.29 11.67 -1.54
N ALA A 143 -13.89 10.49 -1.62
CA ALA A 143 -14.43 9.93 -2.85
C ALA A 143 -15.58 10.75 -3.44
N SER A 144 -16.31 11.50 -2.61
CA SER A 144 -17.43 12.37 -3.01
C SER A 144 -17.02 13.78 -3.40
N GLN A 145 -15.71 14.13 -3.36
CA GLN A 145 -15.24 15.45 -3.80
C GLN A 145 -15.46 15.62 -5.31
N SER A 146 -16.23 16.64 -5.70
CA SER A 146 -16.60 16.89 -7.10
C SER A 146 -15.42 17.14 -8.04
N SER A 147 -14.27 17.54 -7.51
CA SER A 147 -13.04 17.77 -8.27
C SER A 147 -12.24 16.48 -8.56
N LEU A 148 -12.64 15.33 -8.01
CA LEU A 148 -11.96 14.05 -8.18
C LEU A 148 -12.51 13.28 -9.38
N ASP A 149 -11.62 12.96 -10.31
CA ASP A 149 -11.91 12.08 -11.45
C ASP A 149 -11.20 10.73 -11.27
N TRP A 150 -11.96 9.72 -10.82
CA TRP A 150 -11.47 8.35 -10.70
C TRP A 150 -11.13 7.70 -12.04
N GLY A 151 -11.61 8.25 -13.17
CA GLY A 151 -11.26 7.79 -14.51
C GLY A 151 -9.77 7.94 -14.84
N LYS A 152 -9.06 8.85 -14.16
CA LYS A 152 -7.60 8.98 -14.25
C LYS A 152 -6.83 7.83 -13.58
N PHE A 153 -7.47 7.10 -12.67
CA PHE A 153 -6.85 6.07 -11.84
C PHE A 153 -7.65 4.75 -11.95
N PRO A 154 -7.71 4.14 -13.15
CA PRO A 154 -8.63 3.05 -13.43
C PRO A 154 -8.36 1.79 -12.58
N LYS A 155 -7.11 1.48 -12.24
CA LYS A 155 -6.77 0.32 -11.41
C LYS A 155 -7.17 0.56 -9.95
N LEU A 156 -6.91 1.74 -9.40
CA LEU A 156 -7.36 2.08 -8.05
C LEU A 156 -8.88 2.14 -7.96
N ASN A 157 -9.56 2.64 -9.00
CA ASN A 157 -11.02 2.63 -9.03
C ASN A 157 -11.56 1.18 -9.02
N ALA A 158 -10.97 0.29 -9.82
CA ALA A 158 -11.31 -1.13 -9.82
C ALA A 158 -11.01 -1.82 -8.47
N LEU A 159 -9.89 -1.47 -7.82
CA LEU A 159 -9.54 -1.98 -6.48
C LEU A 159 -10.62 -1.61 -5.45
N ARG A 160 -11.06 -0.35 -5.44
CA ARG A 160 -12.09 0.14 -4.49
C ARG A 160 -13.40 -0.64 -4.67
N ASP A 161 -13.86 -0.76 -5.91
CA ASP A 161 -15.06 -1.53 -6.24
C ASP A 161 -14.91 -3.01 -5.85
N GLY A 162 -13.72 -3.60 -6.08
CA GLY A 162 -13.42 -4.99 -5.78
C GLY A 162 -13.43 -5.30 -4.29
N VAL A 163 -12.79 -4.46 -3.46
CA VAL A 163 -12.74 -4.64 -2.00
C VAL A 163 -14.14 -4.60 -1.38
N GLU A 164 -15.01 -3.72 -1.86
CA GLU A 164 -16.40 -3.64 -1.39
C GLU A 164 -17.22 -4.85 -1.84
N LYS A 165 -17.10 -5.28 -3.10
CA LYS A 165 -17.85 -6.43 -3.65
C LYS A 165 -17.41 -7.77 -3.06
N ASP A 166 -16.11 -7.96 -2.88
CA ASP A 166 -15.54 -9.26 -2.49
C ASP A 166 -15.52 -9.48 -0.97
N ASN A 167 -15.86 -8.46 -0.18
CA ASN A 167 -15.94 -8.54 1.28
C ASN A 167 -17.34 -8.23 1.80
N THR A 168 -18.18 -9.25 1.91
CA THR A 168 -19.58 -9.14 2.35
C THR A 168 -19.74 -8.42 3.69
N LYS A 169 -18.80 -8.61 4.63
CA LYS A 169 -18.84 -7.92 5.93
C LYS A 169 -18.58 -6.41 5.82
N ILE A 170 -17.72 -6.00 4.88
CA ILE A 170 -17.47 -4.58 4.60
C ILE A 170 -18.68 -3.98 3.88
N ALA A 171 -19.22 -4.67 2.86
CA ALA A 171 -20.43 -4.23 2.17
C ALA A 171 -21.61 -4.01 3.13
N GLU A 172 -21.86 -4.98 4.03
CA GLU A 172 -22.90 -4.87 5.07
C GLU A 172 -22.64 -3.70 6.03
N TRP A 173 -21.39 -3.43 6.39
CA TRP A 173 -21.03 -2.28 7.22
C TRP A 173 -21.26 -0.95 6.50
N LEU A 174 -20.81 -0.82 5.26
CA LEU A 174 -20.98 0.39 4.45
C LEU A 174 -22.46 0.70 4.21
N ALA A 175 -23.31 -0.33 4.06
CA ALA A 175 -24.76 -0.16 3.90
C ALA A 175 -25.47 0.31 5.18
N LYS A 176 -24.96 -0.04 6.38
CA LYS A 176 -25.62 0.27 7.66
C LYS A 176 -25.01 1.45 8.42
N ARG A 177 -23.82 1.92 8.05
CA ARG A 177 -23.13 3.01 8.76
C ARG A 177 -23.96 4.31 8.66
N PRO A 178 -23.98 5.15 9.71
CA PRO A 178 -24.61 6.45 9.63
C PRO A 178 -24.00 7.30 8.50
N PRO A 179 -24.80 8.11 7.79
CA PRO A 179 -24.27 9.08 6.85
C PRO A 179 -23.44 10.13 7.61
N THR A 180 -22.31 10.52 7.03
CA THR A 180 -21.40 11.55 7.55
C THR A 180 -21.14 12.60 6.50
#